data_AF-A0A1C5NJG4-F1
#
_entry.id   AF-A0A1C5NJG4-F1
#
_cell.length_a   1.000
_cell.length_b   1.000
_cell.length_c   1.000
_cell.angle_alpha   90.00
_cell.angle_beta   90.00
_cell.angle_gamma   90.00
#
_symmetry.space_group_name_H-M   'P 1'
#
loop_
_entity.id
_entity.type
_entity.pdbx_description
1 polymer ?
#
loop_
_entity_poly.entity_id
_entity_poly.type
_entity_poly.pdbx_seq_one_letter_code
_entity_poly.pdbx_strand_id
1 'polypeptide(L)'
;MIKLRKEEWIELIGSLCDLGREKIVSIIEFFTYNYEDINADLSLTYFLPSKDNFLLLSEGIFNIQRPAVNALRILAKRQNKAYEKEQNRFEDIQKRKIIDKINSKYLVAKNITREQQIRPGMDAIVYDKEKKHLQVIELKYKLPIESTSDLINLDAMLNKAYNQIKIAEEMVEGNKTFILEEYFGESFKGIIPDFVDYFVITNYSVGTGRNCILPSPIILESHYLSMMKLNNGMYNVHYALSDNGKGYIQHVEKRYARYLLSGYKIMVPEYLFKINAPRV
;
A
#
# COMPACT_ATOMS: atom_id res chain seq x y z
N MET A 1 23.12 -6.06 -25.50
CA MET A 1 23.96 -6.01 -24.28
C MET A 1 25.04 -4.95 -24.48
N ILE A 2 24.80 -3.77 -23.91
CA ILE A 2 25.69 -2.61 -24.00
C ILE A 2 26.83 -2.77 -23.00
N LYS A 3 28.07 -2.50 -23.41
CA LYS A 3 29.28 -2.57 -22.59
C LYS A 3 30.00 -1.22 -22.65
N LEU A 4 30.11 -0.53 -21.53
CA LEU A 4 30.85 0.72 -21.41
C LEU A 4 31.66 0.74 -20.10
N ARG A 5 32.69 1.57 -20.03
CA ARG A 5 33.38 1.87 -18.76
C ARG A 5 32.41 2.60 -17.83
N LYS A 6 32.61 2.47 -16.52
CA LYS A 6 31.76 3.16 -15.52
C LYS A 6 31.67 4.68 -15.78
N GLU A 7 32.78 5.30 -16.19
CA GLU A 7 32.84 6.73 -16.49
C GLU A 7 31.98 7.12 -17.69
N GLU A 8 32.05 6.35 -18.77
CA GLU A 8 31.24 6.54 -19.98
C GLU A 8 29.75 6.38 -19.68
N TRP A 9 29.37 5.47 -18.77
CA TRP A 9 27.99 5.35 -18.29
C TRP A 9 27.53 6.59 -17.52
N ILE A 10 28.39 7.17 -16.68
CA ILE A 10 28.07 8.37 -15.90
C ILE A 10 27.80 9.55 -16.85
N GLU A 11 28.67 9.75 -17.85
CA GLU A 11 28.52 10.79 -18.87
C GLU A 11 27.26 10.58 -19.71
N LEU A 12 27.01 9.35 -20.17
CA LEU A 12 25.83 9.02 -20.97
C LEU A 12 24.53 9.30 -20.20
N ILE A 13 24.41 8.80 -18.97
CA ILE A 13 23.22 9.05 -18.15
C ILE A 13 23.07 10.54 -17.85
N GLY A 14 24.17 11.24 -17.55
CA GLY A 14 24.16 12.68 -17.30
C GLY A 14 23.75 13.51 -18.53
N SER A 15 24.03 13.04 -19.75
CA SER A 15 23.55 13.68 -20.97
C SER A 15 22.04 13.49 -21.22
N LEU A 16 21.43 12.50 -20.57
CA LEU A 16 20.02 12.12 -20.75
C LEU A 16 19.11 12.63 -19.61
N CYS A 17 19.67 13.12 -18.50
CA CYS A 17 18.88 13.60 -17.36
C CYS A 17 19.61 14.66 -16.53
N ASP A 18 18.84 15.49 -15.82
CA ASP A 18 19.36 16.57 -14.97
C ASP A 18 19.85 16.08 -13.59
N LEU A 19 20.39 14.86 -13.50
CA LEU A 19 20.94 14.33 -12.26
C LEU A 19 22.40 14.74 -12.10
N GLY A 20 22.75 15.24 -10.91
CA GLY A 20 24.14 15.50 -10.55
C GLY A 20 24.97 14.22 -10.57
N ARG A 21 26.25 14.35 -10.96
CA ARG A 21 27.21 13.24 -11.10
C ARG A 21 27.20 12.27 -9.91
N GLU A 22 27.23 12.80 -8.69
CA GLU A 22 27.21 11.99 -7.46
C GLU A 22 26.00 11.06 -7.39
N LYS A 23 24.81 11.56 -7.72
CA LYS A 23 23.58 10.76 -7.74
C LYS A 23 23.64 9.68 -8.81
N ILE A 24 24.18 10.00 -9.98
CA ILE A 24 24.35 9.02 -11.07
C ILE A 24 25.28 7.90 -10.64
N VAL A 25 26.43 8.23 -10.03
CA VAL A 25 27.37 7.26 -9.48
C VAL A 25 26.68 6.34 -8.47
N SER A 26 25.95 6.90 -7.50
CA SER A 26 25.23 6.11 -6.50
C SER A 26 24.16 5.20 -7.11
N ILE A 27 23.45 5.66 -8.15
CA ILE A 27 22.44 4.85 -8.87
C ILE A 27 23.12 3.67 -9.57
N ILE A 28 24.21 3.92 -10.31
CA ILE A 28 24.97 2.87 -10.99
C ILE A 28 25.47 1.84 -9.97
N GLU A 29 26.07 2.29 -8.86
CA GLU A 29 26.57 1.40 -7.81
C GLU A 29 25.46 0.58 -7.15
N PHE A 30 24.32 1.20 -6.85
CA PHE A 30 23.16 0.52 -6.28
C PHE A 30 22.66 -0.62 -7.18
N PHE A 31 22.61 -0.38 -8.49
CA PHE A 31 22.18 -1.33 -9.51
C PHE A 31 23.33 -2.17 -10.09
N THR A 32 24.52 -2.15 -9.50
CA THR A 32 25.66 -3.00 -9.91
C THR A 32 25.75 -4.25 -9.05
N TYR A 33 25.99 -5.39 -9.70
CA TYR A 33 26.09 -6.67 -9.04
C TYR A 33 27.40 -6.74 -8.26
N ASN A 34 27.33 -7.08 -6.97
CA ASN A 34 28.50 -7.30 -6.15
C ASN A 34 28.73 -8.81 -5.96
N TYR A 35 29.82 -9.32 -6.53
CA TYR A 35 30.19 -10.73 -6.43
C TYR A 35 30.51 -11.20 -5.01
N GLU A 36 30.82 -10.27 -4.10
CA GLU A 36 31.16 -10.57 -2.69
C GLU A 36 29.95 -10.52 -1.76
N ASP A 37 28.81 -9.98 -2.22
CA ASP A 37 27.61 -9.82 -1.41
C ASP A 37 26.72 -11.06 -1.55
N ILE A 38 26.58 -11.82 -0.46
CA ILE A 38 25.74 -13.03 -0.40
C ILE A 38 24.26 -12.77 -0.72
N ASN A 39 23.81 -11.53 -0.53
CA ASN A 39 22.43 -11.11 -0.82
C ASN A 39 22.27 -10.51 -2.22
N ALA A 40 23.34 -10.44 -3.01
CA ALA A 40 23.26 -9.98 -4.39
C ALA A 40 22.44 -10.96 -5.24
N ASP A 41 21.58 -10.41 -6.09
CA ASP A 41 20.69 -11.19 -6.95
C ASP A 41 20.85 -10.75 -8.40
N LEU A 42 21.36 -11.65 -9.23
CA LEU A 42 21.60 -11.38 -10.64
C LEU A 42 20.31 -11.07 -11.40
N SER A 43 19.18 -11.64 -10.98
CA SER A 43 17.87 -11.42 -11.61
C SER A 43 17.28 -10.04 -11.36
N LEU A 44 17.87 -9.29 -10.41
CA LEU A 44 17.45 -7.96 -10.02
C LEU A 44 18.44 -6.87 -10.45
N THR A 45 19.65 -7.24 -10.88
CA THR A 45 20.74 -6.26 -10.99
C THR A 45 21.02 -5.87 -12.44
N TYR A 46 20.92 -4.58 -12.76
CA TYR A 46 21.01 -4.09 -14.14
C TYR A 46 22.43 -4.04 -14.69
N PHE A 47 23.42 -3.69 -13.86
CA PHE A 47 24.82 -3.60 -14.25
C PHE A 47 25.62 -4.80 -13.73
N LEU A 48 26.36 -5.45 -14.63
CA LEU A 48 27.26 -6.55 -14.28
C LEU A 48 28.71 -6.09 -14.42
N PRO A 49 29.53 -6.17 -13.35
CA PRO A 49 30.94 -5.83 -13.46
C PRO A 49 31.66 -6.81 -14.37
N SER A 50 32.55 -6.27 -15.20
CA SER A 50 33.49 -7.03 -16.02
C SER A 50 34.92 -6.54 -15.73
N LYS A 51 35.92 -7.20 -16.33
CA LYS A 51 37.32 -6.79 -16.21
C LYS A 51 37.52 -5.34 -16.64
N ASP A 52 38.59 -4.70 -16.16
CA ASP A 52 39.02 -3.36 -16.57
C ASP A 52 37.99 -2.24 -16.36
N ASN A 53 37.19 -2.35 -15.29
CA ASN A 53 36.17 -1.37 -14.87
C ASN A 53 35.04 -1.14 -15.90
N PHE A 54 34.77 -2.15 -16.71
CA PHE A 54 33.61 -2.18 -17.61
C PHE A 54 32.35 -2.66 -16.87
N LEU A 55 31.21 -2.08 -17.24
CA LEU A 55 29.89 -2.50 -16.80
C LEU A 55 29.06 -2.94 -18.01
N LEU A 56 28.51 -4.15 -17.92
CA LEU A 56 27.55 -4.69 -18.89
C LEU A 56 26.12 -4.36 -18.44
N LEU A 57 25.30 -3.82 -19.33
CA LEU A 57 23.89 -3.57 -19.07
C LEU A 57 23.03 -4.76 -19.50
N SER A 58 22.26 -5.31 -18.55
CA SER A 58 21.28 -6.36 -18.82
C SER A 58 19.94 -5.78 -19.27
N GLU A 59 19.80 -5.58 -20.58
CA GLU A 59 18.57 -5.07 -21.21
C GLU A 59 17.33 -5.94 -20.90
N GLY A 60 17.53 -7.25 -20.75
CA GLY A 60 16.45 -8.20 -20.46
C GLY A 60 15.70 -7.89 -19.17
N ILE A 61 16.39 -7.37 -18.14
CA ILE A 61 15.76 -7.03 -16.86
C ILE A 61 14.80 -5.84 -17.02
N PHE A 62 15.13 -4.85 -17.87
CA PHE A 62 14.23 -3.72 -18.14
C PHE A 62 12.94 -4.15 -18.83
N ASN A 63 12.99 -5.18 -19.67
CA ASN A 63 11.82 -5.67 -20.40
C ASN A 63 10.88 -6.53 -19.55
N ILE A 64 11.39 -7.10 -18.46
CA ILE A 64 10.64 -8.04 -17.62
C ILE A 64 10.18 -7.40 -16.32
N GLN A 65 10.90 -6.40 -15.80
CA GLN A 65 10.64 -5.81 -14.49
C GLN A 65 10.61 -4.28 -14.52
N ARG A 66 9.66 -3.72 -13.76
CA ARG A 66 9.59 -2.27 -13.55
C ARG A 66 10.76 -1.81 -12.67
N PRO A 67 11.58 -0.84 -13.11
CA PRO A 67 12.78 -0.41 -12.35
C PRO A 67 12.51 0.01 -10.90
N ALA A 68 11.40 0.70 -10.64
CA ALA A 68 11.02 1.12 -9.30
C ALA A 68 10.75 -0.07 -8.35
N VAL A 69 10.04 -1.10 -8.84
CA VAL A 69 9.77 -2.31 -8.05
C VAL A 69 11.06 -3.07 -7.80
N ASN A 70 11.89 -3.18 -8.84
CA ASN A 70 13.16 -3.88 -8.73
C ASN A 70 14.11 -3.20 -7.73
N ALA A 71 14.16 -1.87 -7.71
CA ALA A 71 14.91 -1.10 -6.72
C ALA A 71 14.49 -1.43 -5.27
N LEU A 72 13.17 -1.53 -5.01
CA LEU A 72 12.65 -1.91 -3.70
C LEU A 72 13.05 -3.35 -3.31
N ARG A 73 13.05 -4.28 -4.27
CA ARG A 73 13.49 -5.67 -4.04
C ARG A 73 14.98 -5.73 -3.70
N ILE A 74 15.83 -4.98 -4.40
CA ILE A 74 17.26 -4.88 -4.09
C ILE A 74 17.46 -4.28 -2.69
N LEU A 75 16.72 -3.22 -2.36
CA LEU A 75 16.79 -2.56 -1.06
C LEU A 75 16.41 -3.52 0.07
N ALA A 76 15.32 -4.29 -0.09
CA ALA A 76 14.89 -5.29 0.89
C ALA A 76 15.94 -6.38 1.11
N LYS A 77 16.60 -6.85 0.05
CA LYS A 77 17.63 -7.90 0.15
C LYS A 77 18.97 -7.41 0.72
N ARG A 78 19.46 -6.27 0.24
CA ARG A 78 20.83 -5.80 0.53
C ARG A 78 20.90 -4.80 1.69
N GLN A 79 19.82 -4.06 1.94
CA GLN A 79 19.80 -2.96 2.90
C GLN A 79 18.46 -2.92 3.68
N ASN A 80 18.13 -4.01 4.37
CA ASN A 80 16.84 -4.15 5.05
C ASN A 80 16.48 -2.97 5.99
N LYS A 81 17.47 -2.40 6.70
CA LYS A 81 17.24 -1.20 7.54
C LYS A 81 16.79 0.03 6.73
N ALA A 82 17.36 0.24 5.54
CA ALA A 82 16.95 1.33 4.66
C ALA A 82 15.56 1.05 4.06
N TYR A 83 15.26 -0.21 3.75
CA TYR A 83 13.93 -0.64 3.32
C TYR A 83 12.87 -0.37 4.40
N GLU A 84 13.12 -0.74 5.66
CA GLU A 84 12.22 -0.46 6.80
C GLU A 84 12.00 1.05 6.98
N LYS A 85 13.06 1.86 6.81
CA LYS A 85 12.95 3.32 6.87
C LYS A 85 12.04 3.86 5.76
N GLU A 86 12.17 3.39 4.52
CA GLU A 86 11.30 3.82 3.43
C GLU A 86 9.86 3.31 3.61
N GLN A 87 9.67 2.09 4.12
CA GLN A 87 8.36 1.55 4.47
C GLN A 87 7.60 2.50 5.42
N ASN A 88 8.24 2.91 6.52
CA ASN A 88 7.66 3.88 7.47
C ASN A 88 7.36 5.23 6.81
N ARG A 89 8.27 5.72 5.95
CA ARG A 89 8.06 6.97 5.21
C ARG A 89 6.84 6.91 4.28
N PHE A 90 6.58 5.76 3.65
CA PHE A 90 5.40 5.58 2.80
C PHE A 90 4.10 5.50 3.62
N GLU A 91 4.13 4.92 4.81
CA GLU A 91 3.00 4.98 5.76
C GLU A 91 2.67 6.44 6.14
N ASP A 92 3.69 7.26 6.42
CA ASP A 92 3.51 8.70 6.69
C ASP A 92 2.95 9.47 5.47
N ILE A 93 3.34 9.09 4.26
CA ILE A 93 2.79 9.66 3.02
C ILE A 93 1.32 9.26 2.85
N GLN A 94 0.98 7.98 3.10
CA GLN A 94 -0.40 7.49 3.06
C GLN A 94 -1.27 8.25 4.06
N LYS A 95 -0.82 8.40 5.31
CA LYS A 95 -1.53 9.16 6.35
C LYS A 95 -1.84 10.59 5.92
N ARG A 96 -0.82 11.33 5.44
CA ARG A 96 -1.01 12.69 4.92
C ARG A 96 -1.99 12.74 3.76
N LYS A 97 -1.86 11.81 2.80
CA LYS A 97 -2.75 11.74 1.64
C LYS A 97 -4.22 11.51 2.03
N ILE A 98 -4.48 10.70 3.06
CA ILE A 98 -5.82 10.53 3.63
C ILE A 98 -6.30 11.85 4.21
N ILE A 99 -5.52 12.47 5.10
CA ILE A 99 -5.87 13.73 5.76
C ILE A 99 -6.18 14.86 4.75
N ASP A 100 -5.42 14.95 3.67
CA ASP A 100 -5.49 16.07 2.71
C ASP A 100 -6.58 15.90 1.65
N LYS A 101 -7.07 14.68 1.41
CA LYS A 101 -7.96 14.37 0.27
C LYS A 101 -9.39 14.03 0.62
N ILE A 102 -9.71 13.82 1.90
CA ILE A 102 -11.11 13.65 2.30
C ILE A 102 -11.86 14.97 2.23
N ASN A 103 -13.18 14.89 2.09
CA ASN A 103 -14.06 16.05 2.07
C ASN A 103 -13.93 16.86 3.37
N SER A 104 -13.82 18.20 3.25
CA SER A 104 -13.61 19.11 4.37
C SER A 104 -14.74 19.14 5.39
N LYS A 105 -15.92 18.57 5.07
CA LYS A 105 -17.00 18.34 6.03
C LYS A 105 -16.56 17.44 7.18
N TYR A 106 -15.71 16.45 6.89
CA TYR A 106 -15.25 15.50 7.88
C TYR A 106 -14.10 16.08 8.69
N LEU A 107 -14.19 15.94 10.01
CA LEU A 107 -13.08 16.29 10.88
C LEU A 107 -12.08 15.16 10.90
N VAL A 108 -10.80 15.49 10.77
CA VAL A 108 -9.70 14.56 10.99
C VAL A 108 -8.92 15.02 12.19
N ALA A 109 -8.57 14.10 13.08
CA ALA A 109 -7.70 14.41 14.20
C ALA A 109 -6.32 14.88 13.66
N LYS A 110 -5.97 16.13 13.96
CA LYS A 110 -4.70 16.77 13.60
C LYS A 110 -4.06 17.22 14.90
N ASN A 111 -2.79 16.87 15.14
CA ASN A 111 -2.05 17.08 16.40
C ASN A 111 -2.25 15.99 17.48
N ILE A 112 -2.08 14.74 17.06
CA ILE A 112 -2.13 13.56 17.93
C ILE A 112 -0.87 13.50 18.81
N THR A 113 -1.01 13.31 20.12
CA THR A 113 0.11 13.20 21.07
C THR A 113 0.93 11.93 20.84
N ARG A 114 2.15 11.85 21.40
CA ARG A 114 2.98 10.63 21.28
C ARG A 114 2.29 9.40 21.85
N GLU A 115 1.57 9.54 22.96
CA GLU A 115 0.82 8.45 23.59
C GLU A 115 -0.30 7.95 22.69
N GLN A 116 -1.03 8.87 22.04
CA GLN A 116 -2.08 8.53 21.09
C GLN A 116 -1.51 7.91 19.79
N GLN A 117 -0.33 8.34 19.34
CA GLN A 117 0.34 7.79 18.15
C GLN A 117 0.79 6.34 18.30
N ILE A 118 1.10 5.89 19.52
CA ILE A 118 1.53 4.50 19.77
C ILE A 118 0.36 3.57 20.09
N ARG A 119 -0.88 4.08 20.13
CA ARG A 119 -2.06 3.26 20.40
C ARG A 119 -2.33 2.31 19.23
N PRO A 120 -2.47 1.00 19.49
CA PRO A 120 -2.75 0.04 18.44
C PRO A 120 -4.15 0.27 17.86
N GLY A 121 -4.28 0.27 16.53
CA GLY A 121 -5.58 0.31 15.85
C GLY A 121 -6.09 1.72 15.56
N MET A 122 -5.35 2.78 15.90
CA MET A 122 -5.85 4.16 15.95
C MET A 122 -4.93 5.17 15.24
N ASP A 123 -4.38 4.77 14.09
CA ASP A 123 -3.46 5.61 13.31
C ASP A 123 -4.12 6.88 12.75
N ALA A 124 -5.42 6.82 12.45
CA ALA A 124 -6.23 7.96 12.06
C ALA A 124 -7.64 7.89 12.65
N ILE A 125 -8.18 9.06 13.01
CA ILE A 125 -9.55 9.22 13.50
C ILE A 125 -10.26 10.29 12.67
N VAL A 126 -11.44 9.94 12.17
CA VAL A 126 -12.27 10.82 11.34
C VAL A 126 -13.68 10.89 11.92
N TYR A 127 -14.28 12.08 11.99
CA TYR A 127 -15.60 12.28 12.59
C TYR A 127 -16.52 13.14 11.71
N ASP A 128 -17.77 12.69 11.53
CA ASP A 128 -18.87 13.47 10.97
C ASP A 128 -19.76 13.99 12.11
N LYS A 129 -19.72 15.31 12.34
CA LYS A 129 -20.53 15.98 13.38
C LYS A 129 -22.03 15.84 13.16
N GLU A 130 -22.48 15.91 11.90
CA GLU A 130 -23.91 15.92 11.58
C GLU A 130 -24.54 14.55 11.81
N LYS A 131 -23.78 13.50 11.51
CA LYS A 131 -24.23 12.11 11.65
C LYS A 131 -23.74 11.43 12.93
N LYS A 132 -22.95 12.15 13.73
CA LYS A 132 -22.27 11.64 14.93
C LYS A 132 -21.56 10.31 14.67
N HIS A 133 -20.94 10.18 13.51
CA HIS A 133 -20.29 8.94 13.07
C HIS A 133 -18.77 9.09 13.18
N LEU A 134 -18.15 8.20 13.93
CA LEU A 134 -16.72 8.10 14.14
C LEU A 134 -16.10 6.96 13.32
N GLN A 135 -14.95 7.20 12.71
CA GLN A 135 -14.13 6.19 12.07
C GLN A 135 -12.80 6.09 12.81
N VAL A 136 -12.43 4.87 13.21
CA VAL A 136 -11.16 4.53 13.85
C VAL A 136 -10.40 3.62 12.90
N ILE A 137 -9.23 4.10 12.47
CA ILE A 137 -8.55 3.59 11.29
C ILE A 137 -7.13 3.16 11.64
N GLU A 138 -6.80 1.90 11.35
CA GLU A 138 -5.42 1.41 11.29
C GLU A 138 -4.90 1.56 9.86
N LEU A 139 -3.70 2.11 9.68
CA LEU A 139 -3.05 2.25 8.39
C LEU A 139 -2.00 1.16 8.23
N LYS A 140 -2.06 0.44 7.11
CA LYS A 140 -1.06 -0.56 6.73
C LYS A 140 -0.63 -0.32 5.30
N TYR A 141 0.52 0.32 5.14
CA TYR A 141 1.18 0.36 3.83
C TYR A 141 2.05 -0.89 3.68
N LYS A 142 2.26 -1.35 2.46
CA LYS A 142 3.27 -2.34 2.13
C LYS A 142 3.95 -1.96 0.82
N LEU A 143 5.27 -1.83 0.86
CA LEU A 143 6.04 -1.70 -0.37
C LEU A 143 5.92 -3.01 -1.19
N PRO A 144 5.63 -2.91 -2.49
CA PRO A 144 5.44 -4.09 -3.34
C PRO A 144 6.75 -4.88 -3.46
N ILE A 145 6.70 -6.15 -3.08
CA ILE A 145 7.74 -7.13 -3.36
C ILE A 145 7.03 -8.40 -3.83
N GLU A 146 7.35 -8.85 -5.03
CA GLU A 146 6.68 -9.97 -5.69
C GLU A 146 7.48 -11.26 -5.45
N SER A 147 7.46 -11.75 -4.22
CA SER A 147 7.87 -13.11 -3.89
C SER A 147 6.77 -13.83 -3.11
N THR A 148 6.78 -15.16 -3.13
CA THR A 148 5.86 -15.96 -2.32
C THR A 148 5.98 -15.63 -0.83
N SER A 149 7.21 -15.32 -0.37
CA SER A 149 7.48 -14.88 1.00
C SER A 149 6.73 -13.60 1.36
N ASP A 150 6.57 -12.68 0.41
CA ASP A 150 5.87 -11.42 0.63
C ASP A 150 4.36 -11.60 0.77
N LEU A 151 3.77 -12.56 0.04
CA LEU A 151 2.36 -12.92 0.22
C LEU A 151 2.11 -13.47 1.63
N ILE A 152 3.01 -14.31 2.15
CA ILE A 152 2.92 -14.85 3.52
C ILE A 152 3.08 -13.72 4.55
N ASN A 153 4.06 -12.84 4.35
CA ASN A 153 4.30 -11.70 5.24
C ASN A 153 3.13 -10.72 5.25
N LEU A 154 2.45 -10.56 4.11
CA LEU A 154 1.25 -9.74 4.01
C LEU A 154 0.09 -10.31 4.83
N ASP A 155 -0.18 -11.62 4.75
CA ASP A 155 -1.21 -12.23 5.59
C ASP A 155 -0.89 -12.06 7.09
N ALA A 156 0.38 -12.20 7.48
CA ALA A 156 0.81 -11.96 8.86
C ALA A 156 0.59 -10.50 9.29
N MET A 157 0.90 -9.55 8.42
CA MET A 157 0.66 -8.12 8.66
C MET A 157 -0.83 -7.81 8.82
N LEU A 158 -1.69 -8.39 7.98
CA LEU A 158 -3.14 -8.21 8.06
C LEU A 158 -3.72 -8.83 9.34
N ASN A 159 -3.25 -10.02 9.75
CA ASN A 159 -3.66 -10.62 11.03
C ASN A 159 -3.29 -9.75 12.23
N LYS A 160 -2.11 -9.14 12.21
CA LYS A 160 -1.71 -8.18 13.25
C LYS A 160 -2.64 -6.97 13.26
N ALA A 161 -2.99 -6.44 12.09
CA ALA A 161 -3.90 -5.30 11.97
C ALA A 161 -5.31 -5.63 12.50
N TYR A 162 -5.83 -6.85 12.24
CA TYR A 162 -7.11 -7.29 12.81
C TYR A 162 -7.09 -7.31 14.33
N ASN A 163 -6.00 -7.79 14.95
CA ASN A 163 -5.87 -7.78 16.40
C ASN A 163 -5.76 -6.36 16.96
N GLN A 164 -5.03 -5.47 16.28
CA GLN A 164 -4.91 -4.07 16.67
C GLN A 164 -6.27 -3.35 16.64
N ILE A 165 -7.11 -3.63 15.64
CA ILE A 165 -8.47 -3.07 15.57
C ILE A 165 -9.34 -3.53 16.73
N LYS A 166 -9.29 -4.81 17.12
CA LYS A 166 -10.05 -5.30 18.27
C LYS A 166 -9.65 -4.59 19.57
N ILE A 167 -8.36 -4.31 19.74
CA ILE A 167 -7.87 -3.55 20.90
C ILE A 167 -8.39 -2.11 20.85
N ALA A 168 -8.40 -1.47 19.67
CA ALA A 168 -8.97 -0.14 19.52
C ALA A 168 -10.48 -0.10 19.80
N GLU A 169 -11.21 -1.12 19.36
CA GLU A 169 -12.65 -1.27 19.65
C GLU A 169 -12.91 -1.36 21.16
N GLU A 170 -12.21 -2.26 21.87
CA GLU A 170 -12.33 -2.37 23.33
C GLU A 170 -12.01 -1.05 24.04
N MET A 171 -10.96 -0.33 23.59
CA MET A 171 -10.54 0.93 24.19
C MET A 171 -11.56 2.05 23.96
N VAL A 172 -12.09 2.16 22.74
CA VAL A 172 -13.05 3.21 22.37
C VAL A 172 -14.40 2.95 23.02
N GLU A 173 -14.87 1.70 23.06
CA GLU A 173 -16.12 1.38 23.76
C GLU A 173 -15.99 1.60 25.28
N GLY A 174 -14.83 1.31 25.88
CA GLY A 174 -14.55 1.61 27.29
C GLY A 174 -14.48 3.10 27.63
N ASN A 175 -14.15 3.97 26.65
CA ASN A 175 -13.94 5.41 26.84
C ASN A 175 -14.76 6.29 25.88
N LYS A 176 -15.92 5.80 25.44
CA LYS A 176 -16.70 6.39 24.34
C LYS A 176 -17.13 7.84 24.59
N THR A 177 -17.28 8.23 25.86
CA THR A 177 -17.62 9.59 26.30
C THR A 177 -16.50 10.60 26.14
N PHE A 178 -15.25 10.14 26.09
CA PHE A 178 -14.06 11.00 26.08
C PHE A 178 -13.31 10.96 24.74
N ILE A 179 -13.56 9.96 23.89
CA ILE A 179 -12.80 9.77 22.66
C ILE A 179 -12.81 10.99 21.73
N LEU A 180 -13.94 11.69 21.61
CA LEU A 180 -14.03 12.89 20.77
C LEU A 180 -13.32 14.09 21.41
N GLU A 181 -13.47 14.27 22.72
CA GLU A 181 -12.75 15.31 23.48
C GLU A 181 -11.23 15.12 23.35
N GLU A 182 -10.78 13.87 23.44
CA GLU A 182 -9.37 13.52 23.43
C GLU A 182 -8.68 13.83 22.08
N TYR A 183 -9.39 13.66 20.96
CA TYR A 183 -8.83 13.80 19.61
C TYR A 183 -9.24 15.09 18.89
N PHE A 184 -10.31 15.76 19.32
CA PHE A 184 -10.82 16.98 18.71
C PHE A 184 -10.93 18.17 19.69
N GLY A 185 -10.62 17.97 20.97
CA GLY A 185 -10.53 19.00 22.00
C GLY A 185 -11.81 19.21 22.82
N GLU A 186 -11.72 20.08 23.83
CA GLU A 186 -12.77 20.33 24.84
C GLU A 186 -14.16 20.66 24.27
N SER A 187 -14.24 21.22 23.05
CA SER A 187 -15.51 21.48 22.38
C SER A 187 -16.36 20.23 22.12
N PHE A 188 -15.78 19.03 22.25
CA PHE A 188 -16.46 17.74 22.09
C PHE A 188 -16.71 17.02 23.43
N LYS A 189 -16.45 17.67 24.56
CA LYS A 189 -16.67 17.11 25.89
C LYS A 189 -18.12 16.63 26.06
N GLY A 190 -18.28 15.37 26.45
CA GLY A 190 -19.58 14.74 26.66
C GLY A 190 -20.35 14.38 25.38
N ILE A 191 -19.79 14.60 24.19
CA ILE A 191 -20.40 14.13 22.94
C ILE A 191 -20.03 12.67 22.73
N ILE A 192 -21.06 11.83 22.57
CA ILE A 192 -20.92 10.39 22.30
C ILE A 192 -21.25 10.15 20.82
N PRO A 193 -20.37 9.49 20.04
CA PRO A 193 -20.71 9.03 18.69
C PRO A 193 -21.88 8.03 18.71
N ASP A 194 -22.79 8.15 17.75
CA ASP A 194 -23.90 7.21 17.58
C ASP A 194 -23.41 5.92 16.88
N PHE A 195 -22.45 6.06 15.95
CA PHE A 195 -21.85 4.96 15.20
C PHE A 195 -20.33 5.05 15.26
N VAL A 196 -19.67 3.89 15.32
CA VAL A 196 -18.21 3.78 15.23
C VAL A 196 -17.83 2.66 14.26
N ASP A 197 -17.10 3.00 13.21
CA ASP A 197 -16.49 2.04 12.29
C ASP A 197 -15.03 1.80 12.70
N TYR A 198 -14.63 0.52 12.76
CA TYR A 198 -13.25 0.12 13.01
C TYR A 198 -12.71 -0.69 11.83
N PHE A 199 -11.66 -0.20 11.16
CA PHE A 199 -11.16 -0.83 9.93
C PHE A 199 -9.70 -0.50 9.60
N VAL A 200 -9.12 -1.32 8.71
CA VAL A 200 -7.77 -1.15 8.16
C VAL A 200 -7.88 -0.48 6.81
N ILE A 201 -7.06 0.53 6.56
CA ILE A 201 -6.76 0.99 5.21
C ILE A 201 -5.41 0.43 4.76
N THR A 202 -5.39 -0.15 3.56
CA THR A 202 -4.14 -0.64 2.96
C THR A 202 -4.00 -0.25 1.49
N ASN A 203 -2.75 -0.16 1.01
CA ASN A 203 -2.46 0.08 -0.40
C ASN A 203 -2.43 -1.22 -1.25
N TYR A 204 -2.57 -2.40 -0.62
CA TYR A 204 -2.36 -3.68 -1.30
C TYR A 204 -3.63 -4.55 -1.31
N SER A 205 -3.99 -5.07 -2.48
CA SER A 205 -5.26 -5.80 -2.70
C SER A 205 -5.14 -7.31 -2.70
N VAL A 206 -3.96 -7.87 -2.44
CA VAL A 206 -3.66 -9.29 -2.71
C VAL A 206 -3.15 -9.99 -1.44
N GLY A 207 -4.03 -10.64 -0.68
CA GLY A 207 -3.66 -11.65 0.32
C GLY A 207 -3.88 -13.06 -0.21
N THR A 208 -3.50 -14.10 0.55
CA THR A 208 -3.80 -15.50 0.13
C THR A 208 -5.29 -15.86 0.32
N GLY A 209 -6.04 -15.01 1.01
CA GLY A 209 -7.47 -15.20 1.30
C GLY A 209 -7.77 -16.28 2.34
N ARG A 210 -6.76 -17.00 2.86
CA ARG A 210 -6.96 -18.13 3.78
C ARG A 210 -7.52 -17.74 5.15
N ASN A 211 -7.18 -16.55 5.64
CA ASN A 211 -7.58 -16.05 6.97
C ASN A 211 -8.43 -14.77 6.88
N CYS A 212 -9.22 -14.63 5.82
CA CYS A 212 -10.06 -13.45 5.64
C CYS A 212 -11.31 -13.55 6.53
N ILE A 213 -11.49 -12.59 7.44
CA ILE A 213 -12.76 -12.38 8.13
C ILE A 213 -13.74 -11.76 7.12
N LEU A 214 -14.99 -12.24 7.08
CA LEU A 214 -16.04 -11.68 6.23
C LEU A 214 -17.24 -11.23 7.10
N PRO A 215 -17.79 -10.01 6.90
CA PRO A 215 -17.26 -8.95 6.04
C PRO A 215 -15.86 -8.49 6.48
N SER A 216 -14.95 -8.27 5.54
CA SER A 216 -13.57 -7.90 5.88
C SER A 216 -13.53 -6.52 6.49
N PRO A 217 -12.76 -6.23 7.56
CA PRO A 217 -12.59 -4.87 8.03
C PRO A 217 -11.49 -4.14 7.23
N ILE A 218 -11.23 -4.51 5.98
CA ILE A 218 -10.20 -3.88 5.14
C ILE A 218 -10.86 -3.06 4.03
N ILE A 219 -10.31 -1.88 3.78
CA ILE A 219 -10.60 -1.04 2.62
C ILE A 219 -9.29 -0.64 1.93
N LEU A 220 -9.27 -0.65 0.60
CA LEU A 220 -8.13 -0.12 -0.15
C LEU A 220 -8.06 1.39 -0.05
N GLU A 221 -6.87 1.96 0.11
CA GLU A 221 -6.64 3.40 0.20
C GLU A 221 -7.32 4.16 -0.95
N SER A 222 -7.18 3.65 -2.18
CA SER A 222 -7.82 4.26 -3.36
C SER A 222 -9.34 4.28 -3.26
N HIS A 223 -9.94 3.21 -2.72
CA HIS A 223 -11.39 3.08 -2.58
C HIS A 223 -11.93 3.92 -1.41
N TYR A 224 -11.22 3.95 -0.29
CA TYR A 224 -11.55 4.84 0.82
C TYR A 224 -11.54 6.31 0.36
N LEU A 225 -10.48 6.72 -0.33
CA LEU A 225 -10.35 8.08 -0.85
C LEU A 225 -11.42 8.44 -1.89
N SER A 226 -11.90 7.50 -2.70
CA SER A 226 -12.97 7.79 -3.66
C SER A 226 -14.30 8.02 -2.95
N MET A 227 -14.62 7.23 -1.92
CA MET A 227 -15.83 7.38 -1.11
C MET A 227 -15.80 8.66 -0.27
N MET A 228 -14.70 8.91 0.45
CA MET A 228 -14.60 10.02 1.41
C MET A 228 -14.48 11.41 0.78
N LYS A 229 -14.39 11.51 -0.54
CA LYS A 229 -14.57 12.78 -1.27
C LYS A 229 -16.03 13.22 -1.34
N LEU A 230 -16.96 12.29 -1.20
CA LEU A 230 -18.40 12.55 -1.28
C LEU A 230 -18.95 13.02 0.07
N ASN A 231 -20.07 13.75 0.05
CA ASN A 231 -20.73 14.24 1.28
C ASN A 231 -21.33 13.12 2.15
N ASN A 232 -21.61 11.96 1.56
CA ASN A 232 -22.07 10.75 2.23
C ASN A 232 -20.96 9.68 2.35
N GLY A 233 -19.69 10.07 2.23
CA GLY A 233 -18.53 9.18 2.24
C GLY A 233 -18.49 8.21 3.42
N MET A 234 -18.75 8.68 4.65
CA MET A 234 -18.76 7.78 5.82
C MET A 234 -19.84 6.71 5.76
N TYR A 235 -21.02 7.04 5.22
CA TYR A 235 -22.08 6.05 5.00
C TYR A 235 -21.65 5.02 3.95
N ASN A 236 -21.04 5.46 2.85
CA ASN A 236 -20.54 4.56 1.81
C ASN A 236 -19.43 3.63 2.36
N VAL A 237 -18.57 4.15 3.23
CA VAL A 237 -17.54 3.36 3.94
C VAL A 237 -18.20 2.30 4.83
N HIS A 238 -19.15 2.69 5.69
CA HIS A 238 -19.89 1.76 6.54
C HIS A 238 -20.59 0.66 5.73
N TYR A 239 -21.23 1.04 4.62
CA TYR A 239 -21.85 0.09 3.70
C TYR A 239 -20.82 -0.87 3.09
N ALA A 240 -19.67 -0.37 2.64
CA ALA A 240 -18.60 -1.21 2.12
C ALA A 240 -17.94 -2.10 3.19
N LEU A 241 -18.01 -1.74 4.48
CA LEU A 241 -17.54 -2.56 5.59
C LEU A 241 -18.52 -3.68 5.94
N SER A 242 -19.82 -3.43 5.79
CA SER A 242 -20.88 -4.41 6.06
C SER A 242 -21.17 -5.36 4.89
N ASP A 243 -20.72 -5.02 3.69
CA ASP A 243 -20.88 -5.86 2.49
C ASP A 243 -19.65 -6.75 2.21
N ASN A 244 -19.89 -8.05 2.02
CA ASN A 244 -18.87 -9.00 1.56
C ASN A 244 -18.31 -8.63 0.18
N GLY A 245 -19.15 -8.03 -0.68
CA GLY A 245 -18.77 -7.52 -1.99
C GLY A 245 -18.01 -6.20 -1.94
N LYS A 246 -17.83 -5.60 -0.75
CA LYS A 246 -17.16 -4.30 -0.57
C LYS A 246 -17.80 -3.16 -1.34
N GLY A 247 -19.13 -3.19 -1.50
CA GLY A 247 -19.88 -2.23 -2.30
C GLY A 247 -19.74 -2.46 -3.81
N TYR A 248 -19.00 -3.49 -4.24
CA TYR A 248 -18.99 -3.92 -5.63
C TYR A 248 -20.16 -4.89 -5.86
N ILE A 249 -21.07 -4.52 -6.76
CA ILE A 249 -22.07 -5.45 -7.27
C ILE A 249 -21.34 -6.45 -8.17
N GLN A 250 -20.99 -7.62 -7.63
CA GLN A 250 -20.32 -8.66 -8.38
C GLN A 250 -21.34 -9.49 -9.17
N HIS A 251 -21.57 -9.12 -10.44
CA HIS A 251 -22.02 -10.11 -11.40
C HIS A 251 -20.79 -10.67 -12.13
N VAL A 252 -20.27 -11.77 -11.61
CA VAL A 252 -19.17 -12.51 -12.24
C VAL A 252 -19.77 -13.50 -13.23
N GLU A 253 -19.59 -13.26 -14.52
CA GLU A 253 -19.97 -14.20 -15.56
C GLU A 253 -18.73 -14.97 -16.00
N LYS A 254 -18.67 -16.27 -15.68
CA LYS A 254 -17.59 -17.14 -16.14
C LYS A 254 -17.84 -17.50 -17.60
N ARG A 255 -16.93 -17.09 -18.48
CA ARG A 255 -16.88 -17.55 -19.87
C ARG A 255 -15.61 -18.34 -20.10
N TYR A 256 -15.54 -19.05 -21.23
CA TYR A 256 -14.32 -19.73 -21.64
C TYR A 256 -13.93 -19.20 -23.00
N ALA A 257 -12.73 -18.63 -23.07
CA ALA A 257 -12.11 -18.33 -24.34
C ALA A 257 -11.38 -19.58 -24.86
N ARG A 258 -11.53 -19.80 -26.16
CA ARG A 258 -10.87 -20.88 -26.90
C ARG A 258 -9.67 -20.29 -27.63
N TYR A 259 -8.49 -20.72 -27.24
CA TYR A 259 -7.25 -20.40 -27.94
C TYR A 259 -6.76 -21.63 -28.68
N LEU A 260 -6.28 -21.45 -29.91
CA LEU A 260 -5.54 -22.47 -30.64
C LEU A 260 -4.06 -22.10 -30.56
N LEU A 261 -3.26 -22.94 -29.89
CA LEU A 261 -1.82 -22.76 -29.83
C LEU A 261 -1.15 -24.03 -30.32
N SER A 262 -0.42 -23.95 -31.44
CA SER A 262 0.29 -25.09 -32.04
C SER A 262 -0.56 -26.35 -32.22
N GLY A 263 -1.83 -26.19 -32.64
CA GLY A 263 -2.76 -27.31 -32.85
C GLY A 263 -3.51 -27.79 -31.60
N TYR A 264 -3.12 -27.34 -30.41
CA TYR A 264 -3.83 -27.64 -29.17
C TYR A 264 -4.93 -26.62 -28.91
N LYS A 265 -6.11 -27.12 -28.54
CA LYS A 265 -7.25 -26.30 -28.08
C LYS A 265 -7.10 -26.05 -26.60
N ILE A 266 -6.78 -24.82 -26.22
CA ILE A 266 -6.67 -24.39 -24.83
C ILE A 266 -7.96 -23.65 -24.47
N MET A 267 -8.62 -24.12 -23.41
CA MET A 267 -9.78 -23.47 -22.81
C MET A 267 -9.28 -22.68 -21.60
N VAL A 268 -9.29 -21.35 -21.70
CA VAL A 268 -8.92 -20.48 -20.58
C VAL A 268 -10.21 -19.91 -19.98
N PRO A 269 -10.45 -20.08 -18.68
CA PRO A 269 -11.57 -19.39 -18.03
C PRO A 269 -11.31 -17.88 -18.09
N GLU A 270 -12.24 -17.15 -18.69
CA GLU A 270 -12.28 -15.69 -18.66
C GLU A 270 -13.39 -15.25 -17.71
N TYR A 271 -13.05 -14.35 -16.80
CA TYR A 271 -14.00 -13.78 -15.85
C TYR A 271 -14.36 -12.39 -16.34
N LEU A 272 -15.59 -12.21 -16.79
CA LEU A 272 -16.13 -10.89 -17.10
C LEU A 272 -16.64 -10.26 -15.81
N PHE A 273 -15.93 -9.24 -15.36
CA PHE A 273 -16.36 -8.39 -14.27
C PHE A 273 -17.29 -7.31 -14.83
N LYS A 274 -18.60 -7.46 -14.67
CA LYS A 274 -19.52 -6.33 -14.88
C LYS A 274 -19.55 -5.50 -13.62
N ILE A 275 -18.82 -4.39 -13.64
CA ILE A 275 -18.99 -3.33 -12.64
C ILE A 275 -20.27 -2.60 -13.02
N ASN A 276 -21.38 -2.87 -12.32
CA ASN A 276 -22.54 -2.00 -12.42
C ASN A 276 -22.12 -0.65 -11.83
N ALA A 277 -22.15 0.40 -12.64
CA ALA A 277 -21.90 1.76 -12.16
C ALA A 277 -22.86 2.03 -10.98
N PRO A 278 -22.40 2.68 -9.90
CA PRO A 278 -23.28 3.05 -8.80
C PRO A 278 -24.42 3.89 -9.37
N ARG A 279 -25.66 3.52 -9.02
CA ARG A 279 -26.82 4.38 -9.28
C ARG A 279 -26.60 5.68 -8.51
N VAL A 280 -26.42 6.78 -9.25
CA VAL A 280 -26.33 8.15 -8.73
C VAL A 280 -27.63 8.52 -8.04
#